data_AF-W8BD47-F1
#
_entry.id   AF-W8BD47-F1
#
_cell.length_a   1.000
_cell.length_b   1.000
_cell.length_c   1.000
_cell.angle_alpha   90.00
_cell.angle_beta   90.00
_cell.angle_gamma   90.00
#
_symmetry.space_group_name_H-M   'P 1'
#
loop_
_entity.id
_entity.type
_entity.pdbx_description
1 polymer ?
#
loop_
_entity_poly.entity_id
_entity_poly.type
_entity_poly.pdbx_seq_one_letter_code
_entity_poly.pdbx_strand_id
1 'polypeptide(L)'
;MHKVSRSSKCCPTFDHLPENMNCFLPDISNSWQRLLERHKHMFTRRKRLLKIAQHNRPIRGRFIPKCPCKYKKPIEFVRETPTRTRTEQLALPAVRKLLLFKEDVKELFEPLRTFTINRLIRLSLLSVYSRLSNIQPPQKKVPVHKWDDAEWKKHIKYLKRLAKPKKEPKQPKLPVNKMKLESMSRFKELALPKTYEESMKEPWALTPAMKNYEPTENIKKMAQPIIHDDSALIQSFPIPINPTALTYKATKRIKEIATPREKGVGESDLKENPFSISPNALKARTTARIKELAEPKEYENAHIRENPFAISPAALKAKASPRIIELAKPKGSS
;
A
#
# COMPACT_ATOMS: atom_id res chain seq x y z
N MET A 1 -0.35 -13.59 49.47
CA MET A 1 -1.13 -14.81 49.12
C MET A 1 -2.57 -14.40 48.86
N HIS A 2 -2.97 -14.19 47.61
CA HIS A 2 -4.36 -13.85 47.27
C HIS A 2 -5.14 -15.11 46.90
N LYS A 3 -6.25 -15.35 47.59
CA LYS A 3 -7.10 -16.54 47.42
C LYS A 3 -7.98 -16.37 46.18
N VAL A 4 -7.77 -17.24 45.19
CA VAL A 4 -8.64 -17.35 44.01
C VAL A 4 -9.98 -17.97 44.43
N SER A 5 -11.05 -17.19 44.43
CA SER A 5 -12.41 -17.72 44.58
C SER A 5 -12.86 -18.35 43.26
N ARG A 6 -13.16 -19.65 43.28
CA ARG A 6 -13.67 -20.37 42.10
C ARG A 6 -15.19 -20.15 42.01
N SER A 7 -15.62 -19.20 41.18
CA SER A 7 -17.02 -19.14 40.75
C SER A 7 -17.29 -20.14 39.61
N SER A 8 -18.53 -20.62 39.48
CA SER A 8 -18.99 -21.64 38.53
C SER A 8 -19.11 -21.16 37.08
N LYS A 9 -18.46 -20.05 36.71
CA LYS A 9 -18.36 -19.58 35.31
C LYS A 9 -16.96 -19.90 34.79
N CYS A 10 -16.88 -20.25 33.51
CA CYS A 10 -15.72 -20.90 32.85
C CYS A 10 -14.38 -20.13 32.87
N CYS A 11 -14.28 -18.97 33.51
CA CYS A 11 -13.03 -18.21 33.62
C CYS A 11 -12.87 -17.61 35.04
N PRO A 12 -11.72 -17.78 35.71
CA PRO A 12 -11.42 -17.04 36.93
C PRO A 12 -11.25 -15.55 36.61
N THR A 13 -11.89 -14.70 37.40
CA THR A 13 -11.59 -13.26 37.46
C THR A 13 -10.25 -13.08 38.15
N PHE A 14 -9.33 -12.36 37.50
CA PHE A 14 -8.01 -12.06 38.05
C PHE A 14 -8.00 -10.63 38.60
N ASP A 15 -7.35 -10.44 39.74
CA ASP A 15 -7.15 -9.13 40.34
C ASP A 15 -6.28 -8.23 39.43
N HIS A 16 -6.49 -6.92 39.54
CA HIS A 16 -5.73 -5.91 38.80
C HIS A 16 -4.24 -5.95 39.15
N LEU A 17 -3.37 -5.58 38.20
CA LEU A 17 -1.93 -5.44 38.48
C LEU A 17 -1.71 -4.33 39.53
N PRO A 18 -0.67 -4.46 40.38
CA PRO A 18 -0.30 -3.40 41.31
C PRO A 18 -0.03 -2.08 40.57
N GLU A 19 -0.55 -0.98 41.09
CA GLU A 19 -0.45 0.37 40.50
C GLU A 19 0.99 0.85 40.29
N ASN A 20 1.94 0.20 40.98
CA ASN A 20 3.37 0.49 40.92
C ASN A 20 4.06 -0.07 39.65
N MET A 21 3.36 -0.86 38.83
CA MET A 21 3.83 -1.22 37.50
C MET A 21 3.34 -0.21 36.48
N ASN A 22 4.27 0.54 35.87
CA ASN A 22 4.00 1.39 34.71
C ASN A 22 3.44 0.55 33.56
N CYS A 23 2.12 0.51 33.46
CA CYS A 23 1.38 -0.29 32.50
C CYS A 23 1.00 0.57 31.28
N PHE A 24 1.46 0.22 30.08
CA PHE A 24 1.02 0.79 28.78
C PHE A 24 -0.47 0.53 28.43
N LEU A 25 -1.25 0.03 29.38
CA LEU A 25 -2.54 -0.63 29.16
C LEU A 25 -3.74 0.27 28.78
N PRO A 26 -3.84 1.56 29.19
CA PRO A 26 -4.95 2.42 28.77
C PRO A 26 -4.91 2.76 27.26
N ASP A 27 -3.72 3.03 26.73
CA ASP A 27 -3.55 3.33 25.30
C ASP A 27 -3.74 2.08 24.43
N ILE A 28 -3.34 0.92 24.97
CA ILE A 28 -3.53 -0.37 24.31
C ILE A 28 -5.01 -0.77 24.28
N SER A 29 -5.78 -0.51 25.34
CA SER A 29 -7.22 -0.83 25.36
C SER A 29 -7.99 0.07 24.38
N ASN A 30 -7.70 1.37 24.36
CA ASN A 30 -8.31 2.34 23.44
C ASN A 30 -7.92 2.06 21.97
N SER A 31 -6.65 1.74 21.72
CA SER A 31 -6.19 1.37 20.37
C SER A 31 -6.80 0.05 19.91
N TRP A 32 -6.95 -0.94 20.81
CA TRP A 32 -7.60 -2.21 20.53
C TRP A 32 -9.10 -2.03 20.25
N GLN A 33 -9.82 -1.21 21.03
CA GLN A 33 -11.23 -0.89 20.78
C GLN A 33 -11.42 -0.22 19.42
N ARG A 34 -10.58 0.77 19.06
CA ARG A 34 -10.58 1.40 17.73
C ARG A 34 -10.31 0.40 16.61
N LEU A 35 -9.44 -0.57 16.83
CA LEU A 35 -9.14 -1.63 15.86
C LEU A 35 -10.34 -2.58 15.68
N LEU A 36 -11.03 -2.89 16.77
CA LEU A 36 -12.22 -3.74 16.81
C LEU A 36 -13.42 -3.06 16.13
N GLU A 37 -13.59 -1.75 16.34
CA GLU A 37 -14.59 -0.92 15.64
C GLU A 37 -14.28 -0.82 14.15
N ARG A 38 -13.03 -0.54 13.77
CA ARG A 38 -12.61 -0.55 12.36
C ARG A 38 -12.86 -1.91 11.71
N HIS A 39 -12.54 -3.00 12.40
CA HIS A 39 -12.80 -4.36 11.94
C HIS A 39 -14.31 -4.55 11.71
N LYS A 40 -15.17 -4.26 12.69
CA LYS A 40 -16.64 -4.34 12.55
C LYS A 40 -17.20 -3.47 11.40
N HIS A 41 -16.68 -2.26 11.22
CA HIS A 41 -17.08 -1.36 10.14
C HIS A 41 -16.59 -1.80 8.75
N MET A 42 -15.43 -2.46 8.68
CA MET A 42 -14.87 -2.99 7.44
C MET A 42 -15.73 -4.13 6.86
N PHE A 43 -16.34 -4.95 7.71
CA PHE A 43 -17.24 -6.04 7.31
C PHE A 43 -18.67 -5.57 6.99
N THR A 44 -19.20 -4.59 7.71
CA THR A 44 -20.56 -4.06 7.49
C THR A 44 -20.69 -3.24 6.21
N ARG A 45 -19.66 -2.46 5.83
CA ARG A 45 -19.66 -1.67 4.58
C ARG A 45 -19.39 -2.47 3.30
N ARG A 46 -18.99 -3.75 3.42
CA ARG A 46 -18.56 -4.58 2.29
C ARG A 46 -19.26 -5.94 2.28
N LYS A 47 -20.59 -5.93 2.43
CA LYS A 47 -21.46 -7.12 2.44
C LYS A 47 -21.19 -8.09 1.27
N ARG A 48 -20.89 -7.56 0.08
CA ARG A 48 -20.49 -8.36 -1.10
C ARG A 48 -19.24 -9.21 -0.85
N LEU A 49 -18.20 -8.65 -0.23
CA LEU A 49 -16.97 -9.38 0.07
C LEU A 49 -17.16 -10.39 1.21
N LEU A 50 -18.03 -10.10 2.18
CA LEU A 50 -18.41 -11.05 3.22
C LEU A 50 -19.11 -12.28 2.62
N LYS A 51 -20.02 -12.07 1.66
CA LYS A 51 -20.75 -13.13 0.96
C LYS A 51 -19.82 -14.02 0.13
N ILE A 52 -18.83 -13.44 -0.54
CA ILE A 52 -17.78 -14.16 -1.28
C ILE A 52 -16.84 -14.93 -0.34
N ALA A 53 -16.63 -14.43 0.89
CA ALA A 53 -15.77 -15.06 1.89
C ALA A 53 -16.47 -16.20 2.66
N GLN A 54 -17.80 -16.27 2.62
CA GLN A 54 -18.55 -17.40 3.16
C GLN A 54 -18.33 -18.62 2.25
N HIS A 55 -17.78 -19.67 2.82
CA HIS A 55 -17.51 -20.93 2.13
C HIS A 55 -18.83 -21.63 1.79
N ASN A 56 -19.11 -21.81 0.49
CA ASN A 56 -20.32 -22.49 0.00
C ASN A 56 -20.27 -24.02 0.08
N ARG A 57 -19.18 -24.59 0.60
CA ARG A 57 -19.09 -26.02 0.90
C ARG A 57 -19.25 -26.19 2.41
N PRO A 58 -20.05 -27.16 2.89
CA PRO A 58 -20.00 -27.53 4.29
C PRO A 58 -18.57 -27.93 4.58
N ILE A 59 -17.87 -27.14 5.39
CA ILE A 59 -16.58 -27.52 5.92
C ILE A 59 -16.89 -28.76 6.75
N ARG A 60 -16.62 -29.96 6.22
CA ARG A 60 -16.52 -31.18 7.03
C ARG A 60 -15.30 -30.99 7.93
N GLY A 61 -15.48 -30.22 8.98
CA GLY A 61 -14.42 -29.84 9.89
C GLY A 61 -14.02 -31.05 10.68
N ARG A 62 -12.75 -31.48 10.56
CA ARG A 62 -12.09 -32.23 11.65
C ARG A 62 -11.77 -31.32 12.85
N PHE A 63 -12.09 -30.03 12.78
CA PHE A 63 -11.77 -29.08 13.82
C PHE A 63 -13.02 -28.37 14.32
N ILE A 64 -13.66 -28.99 15.30
CA ILE A 64 -14.49 -28.28 16.26
C ILE A 64 -13.50 -27.53 17.17
N PRO A 65 -13.57 -26.20 17.33
CA PRO A 65 -12.70 -25.50 18.26
C PRO A 65 -13.04 -26.00 19.67
N LYS A 66 -12.22 -26.92 20.20
CA LYS A 66 -12.26 -27.24 21.62
C LYS A 66 -11.78 -25.99 22.35
N CYS A 67 -12.57 -25.53 23.33
CA CYS A 67 -12.16 -24.45 24.24
C CYS A 67 -10.70 -24.67 24.67
N PRO A 68 -9.83 -23.64 24.60
CA PRO A 68 -8.41 -23.75 24.92
C PRO A 68 -8.14 -24.23 26.36
N CYS A 69 -9.16 -24.13 27.22
CA CYS A 69 -9.17 -24.64 28.59
C CYS A 69 -8.95 -26.17 28.74
N LYS A 70 -9.09 -26.97 27.67
CA LYS A 70 -8.91 -28.44 27.73
C LYS A 70 -7.50 -28.94 27.41
N TYR A 71 -6.56 -28.07 27.03
CA TYR A 71 -5.20 -28.49 26.73
C TYR A 71 -4.34 -28.48 28.00
N LYS A 72 -3.89 -29.66 28.44
CA LYS A 72 -2.97 -29.79 29.59
C LYS A 72 -1.58 -29.17 29.33
N LYS A 73 -1.24 -28.91 28.06
CA LYS A 73 -0.02 -28.23 27.63
C LYS A 73 -0.38 -27.18 26.56
N PRO A 74 0.19 -25.97 26.59
CA PRO A 74 -0.04 -24.99 25.53
C PRO A 74 0.49 -25.53 24.20
N ILE A 75 -0.32 -25.42 23.15
CA ILE A 75 0.12 -25.74 21.79
C ILE A 75 0.85 -24.50 21.24
N GLU A 76 2.14 -24.64 20.94
CA GLU A 76 2.95 -23.58 20.38
C GLU A 76 2.67 -23.42 18.88
N PHE A 77 2.08 -22.30 18.47
CA PHE A 77 2.11 -21.90 17.06
C PHE A 77 3.37 -21.08 16.80
N VAL A 78 4.47 -21.75 16.51
CA VAL A 78 5.71 -21.08 16.07
C VAL A 78 5.61 -20.83 14.57
N ARG A 79 5.33 -19.57 14.19
CA ARG A 79 5.65 -19.11 12.84
C ARG A 79 7.07 -18.57 12.88
N GLU A 80 8.00 -19.30 12.28
CA GLU A 80 9.35 -18.81 12.01
C GLU A 80 9.26 -17.69 10.96
N THR A 81 9.05 -16.47 11.40
CA THR A 81 9.21 -15.31 10.53
C THR A 81 10.68 -14.91 10.57
N PRO A 82 11.45 -15.06 9.49
CA PRO A 82 12.83 -14.60 9.47
C PRO A 82 12.85 -13.08 9.67
N THR A 83 13.56 -12.61 10.69
CA THR A 83 13.86 -11.18 10.86
C THR A 83 14.81 -10.77 9.74
N ARG A 84 14.31 -10.02 8.75
CA ARG A 84 15.03 -9.77 7.50
C ARG A 84 15.89 -8.52 7.56
N THR A 85 15.56 -7.58 8.44
CA THR A 85 16.19 -6.25 8.45
C THR A 85 17.07 -6.03 9.67
N ARG A 86 18.15 -5.26 9.47
CA ARG A 86 19.07 -4.81 10.53
C ARG A 86 18.33 -4.02 11.63
N THR A 87 17.31 -3.26 11.26
CA THR A 87 16.46 -2.48 12.17
C THR A 87 15.59 -3.37 13.05
N GLU A 88 15.03 -4.46 12.52
CA GLU A 88 14.29 -5.45 13.33
C GLU A 88 15.18 -6.14 14.37
N GLN A 89 16.45 -6.38 14.03
CA GLN A 89 17.41 -6.99 14.95
C GLN A 89 17.90 -6.01 16.02
N LEU A 90 18.00 -4.71 15.68
CA LEU A 90 18.33 -3.62 16.61
C LEU A 90 17.21 -3.32 17.62
N ALA A 91 15.96 -3.65 17.28
CA ALA A 91 14.80 -3.42 18.14
C ALA A 91 14.65 -4.46 19.27
N LEU A 92 15.47 -5.52 19.30
CA LEU A 92 15.39 -6.56 20.33
C LEU A 92 16.06 -6.12 21.65
N PRO A 93 15.41 -6.32 22.81
CA PRO A 93 16.03 -6.03 24.12
C PRO A 93 17.26 -6.91 24.40
N ALA A 94 18.18 -6.40 25.22
CA ALA A 94 19.36 -7.16 25.63
C ALA A 94 18.99 -8.43 26.41
N VAL A 95 19.69 -9.54 26.12
CA VAL A 95 19.46 -10.87 26.73
C VAL A 95 19.49 -10.79 28.26
N ARG A 96 20.46 -10.08 28.84
CA ARG A 96 20.61 -9.92 30.29
C ARG A 96 19.39 -9.26 30.95
N LYS A 97 18.82 -8.24 30.30
CA LYS A 97 17.62 -7.55 30.79
C LYS A 97 16.40 -8.46 30.75
N LEU A 98 16.28 -9.30 29.71
CA LEU A 98 15.21 -10.29 29.60
C LEU A 98 15.36 -11.44 30.61
N LEU A 99 16.58 -11.81 30.99
CA LEU A 99 16.84 -12.83 32.01
C LEU A 99 16.45 -12.32 33.41
N LEU A 100 16.89 -11.11 33.79
CA LEU A 100 16.49 -10.48 35.05
C LEU A 100 14.96 -10.29 35.12
N PHE A 101 14.36 -9.77 34.05
CA PHE A 101 12.91 -9.62 33.98
C PHE A 101 12.16 -10.96 34.04
N LYS A 102 12.76 -12.05 33.53
CA LYS A 102 12.18 -13.39 33.64
C LYS A 102 12.19 -13.88 35.08
N GLU A 103 13.25 -13.59 35.84
CA GLU A 103 13.37 -13.93 37.26
C GLU A 103 12.28 -13.22 38.06
N ASP A 104 12.10 -11.91 37.85
CA ASP A 104 11.06 -11.10 38.51
C ASP A 104 9.63 -11.59 38.18
N VAL A 105 9.38 -11.93 36.91
CA VAL A 105 8.05 -12.37 36.43
C VAL A 105 7.72 -13.81 36.84
N LYS A 106 8.73 -14.65 37.09
CA LYS A 106 8.56 -16.06 37.47
C LYS A 106 7.84 -16.21 38.80
N GLU A 107 8.01 -15.25 39.71
CA GLU A 107 7.36 -15.24 41.03
C GLU A 107 5.92 -14.70 40.98
N LEU A 108 5.61 -13.84 40.01
CA LEU A 108 4.36 -13.08 39.94
C LEU A 108 3.30 -13.68 38.99
N PHE A 109 3.70 -14.48 38.00
CA PHE A 109 2.79 -14.93 36.93
C PHE A 109 2.86 -16.44 36.65
N GLU A 110 1.74 -17.01 36.17
CA GLU A 110 1.65 -18.41 35.74
C GLU A 110 2.70 -18.77 34.65
N PRO A 111 3.21 -20.01 34.63
CA PRO A 111 4.30 -20.45 33.74
C PRO A 111 4.01 -20.23 32.25
N LEU A 112 2.74 -20.18 31.85
CA LEU A 112 2.31 -19.89 30.48
C LEU A 112 2.74 -18.49 30.00
N ARG A 113 2.85 -17.49 30.88
CA ARG A 113 3.29 -16.12 30.52
C ARG A 113 4.80 -16.01 30.35
N THR A 114 5.58 -16.92 30.97
CA THR A 114 7.04 -17.00 30.77
C THR A 114 7.42 -17.42 29.34
N PHE A 115 6.47 -17.99 28.58
CA PHE A 115 6.66 -18.43 27.20
C PHE A 115 7.09 -17.29 26.27
N THR A 116 6.42 -16.14 26.36
CA THR A 116 6.73 -14.97 25.53
C THR A 116 8.12 -14.43 25.81
N ILE A 117 8.52 -14.41 27.09
CA ILE A 117 9.86 -13.96 27.51
C ILE A 117 10.92 -14.95 27.01
N ASN A 118 10.68 -16.26 27.13
CA ASN A 118 11.58 -17.28 26.57
C ASN A 118 11.74 -17.17 25.05
N ARG A 119 10.66 -16.85 24.33
CA ARG A 119 10.72 -16.61 22.88
C ARG A 119 11.57 -15.38 22.55
N LEU A 120 11.42 -14.29 23.30
CA LEU A 120 12.23 -13.08 23.14
C LEU A 120 13.71 -13.35 23.45
N ILE A 121 14.00 -14.14 24.49
CA ILE A 121 15.36 -14.57 24.82
C ILE A 121 15.98 -15.34 23.64
N ARG A 122 15.28 -16.32 23.05
CA ARG A 122 15.77 -17.06 21.87
C ARG A 122 16.03 -16.15 20.67
N LEU A 123 15.12 -15.22 20.38
CA LEU A 123 15.28 -14.27 19.28
C LEU A 123 16.47 -13.32 19.51
N SER A 124 16.63 -12.82 20.74
CA SER A 124 17.74 -11.94 21.10
C SER A 124 19.11 -12.64 21.06
N LEU A 125 19.19 -13.92 21.47
CA LEU A 125 20.40 -14.74 21.35
C LEU A 125 20.81 -15.01 19.89
N LEU A 126 19.84 -15.08 18.98
CA LEU A 126 20.09 -15.28 17.54
C LEU A 126 20.38 -13.96 16.80
N SER A 127 20.30 -12.81 17.47
CA SER A 127 20.57 -11.50 16.87
C SER A 127 22.05 -11.32 16.49
N VAL A 128 22.32 -10.43 15.54
CA VAL A 128 23.67 -10.11 15.06
C VAL A 128 24.58 -9.58 16.17
N TYR A 129 24.04 -8.81 17.13
CA TYR A 129 24.82 -8.27 18.25
C TYR A 129 25.21 -9.30 19.30
N SER A 130 24.37 -10.31 19.57
CA SER A 130 24.77 -11.44 20.45
C SER A 130 25.88 -12.27 19.83
N ARG A 131 25.94 -12.35 18.50
CA ARG A 131 27.05 -13.03 17.81
C ARG A 131 28.31 -12.17 17.82
N LEU A 132 28.18 -10.87 17.55
CA LEU A 132 29.30 -9.92 17.58
C LEU A 132 29.90 -9.74 18.98
N SER A 133 29.10 -9.76 20.05
CA SER A 133 29.58 -9.67 21.42
C SER A 133 30.42 -10.88 21.85
N ASN A 134 30.19 -12.03 21.19
CA ASN A 134 30.85 -13.30 21.53
C ASN A 134 32.04 -13.63 20.61
N ILE A 135 32.26 -12.87 19.52
CA ILE A 135 33.43 -13.05 18.67
C ILE A 135 34.58 -12.29 19.30
N GLN A 136 35.38 -13.00 20.10
CA GLN A 136 36.70 -12.49 20.47
C GLN A 136 37.59 -12.52 19.23
N PRO A 137 38.29 -11.42 18.91
CA PRO A 137 39.24 -11.45 17.81
C PRO A 137 40.27 -12.57 18.05
N PRO A 138 40.69 -13.30 17.01
CA PRO A 138 41.68 -14.35 17.17
C PRO A 138 42.93 -13.73 17.80
N GLN A 139 43.41 -14.32 18.91
CA GLN A 139 44.54 -13.79 19.67
C GLN A 139 45.82 -13.68 18.85
N LYS A 140 45.92 -14.45 17.76
CA LYS A 140 47.03 -14.40 16.80
C LYS A 140 46.48 -14.06 15.41
N LYS A 141 47.07 -13.06 14.76
CA LYS A 141 46.84 -12.79 13.35
C LYS A 141 47.40 -13.97 12.55
N VAL A 142 46.55 -14.68 11.83
CA VAL A 142 47.00 -15.72 10.91
C VAL A 142 47.75 -15.03 9.77
N PRO A 143 49.01 -15.39 9.48
CA PRO A 143 49.74 -14.79 8.38
C PRO A 143 49.01 -15.08 7.06
N VAL A 144 48.78 -14.04 6.26
CA VAL A 144 48.11 -14.18 4.97
C VAL A 144 49.09 -14.85 4.00
N HIS A 145 48.76 -16.05 3.55
CA HIS A 145 49.51 -16.78 2.52
C HIS A 145 49.53 -15.95 1.23
N LYS A 146 50.73 -15.65 0.71
CA LYS A 146 50.89 -14.96 -0.56
C LYS A 146 50.87 -16.01 -1.67
N TRP A 147 50.02 -15.79 -2.66
CA TRP A 147 49.88 -16.75 -3.75
C TRP A 147 51.06 -16.72 -4.70
N ASP A 148 51.52 -17.91 -5.07
CA ASP A 148 52.48 -18.11 -6.15
C ASP A 148 51.84 -17.86 -7.52
N ASP A 149 52.65 -17.62 -8.55
CA ASP A 149 52.17 -17.36 -9.92
C ASP A 149 51.24 -18.47 -10.46
N ALA A 150 51.50 -19.72 -10.08
CA ALA A 150 50.66 -20.86 -10.45
C ALA A 150 49.28 -20.81 -9.76
N GLU A 151 49.23 -20.38 -8.51
CA GLU A 151 48.00 -20.19 -7.74
C GLU A 151 47.20 -19.01 -8.29
N TRP A 152 47.87 -17.92 -8.67
CA TRP A 152 47.28 -16.79 -9.38
C TRP A 152 46.63 -17.20 -10.70
N LYS A 153 47.30 -18.02 -11.52
CA LYS A 153 46.72 -18.53 -12.78
C LYS A 153 45.47 -19.39 -12.53
N LYS A 154 45.47 -20.24 -11.50
CA LYS A 154 44.28 -21.01 -11.08
C LYS A 154 43.15 -20.10 -10.62
N HIS A 155 43.46 -19.07 -9.84
CA HIS A 155 42.48 -18.11 -9.36
C HIS A 155 41.86 -17.28 -10.49
N ILE A 156 42.66 -16.80 -11.43
CA ILE A 156 42.18 -16.07 -12.62
C ILE A 156 41.20 -16.95 -13.42
N LYS A 157 41.49 -18.25 -13.57
CA LYS A 157 40.58 -19.21 -14.22
C LYS A 157 39.27 -19.38 -13.45
N TYR A 158 39.33 -19.41 -12.12
CA TYR A 158 38.16 -19.45 -11.25
C TYR A 158 37.30 -18.18 -11.36
N LEU A 159 37.92 -17.00 -11.34
CA LEU A 159 37.24 -15.71 -11.54
C LEU A 159 36.55 -15.64 -12.90
N LYS A 160 37.23 -16.08 -13.98
CA LYS A 160 36.62 -16.17 -15.32
C LYS A 160 35.40 -17.09 -15.36
N ARG A 161 35.36 -18.13 -14.54
CA ARG A 161 34.19 -19.03 -14.42
C ARG A 161 33.03 -18.35 -13.68
N LEU A 162 33.31 -17.62 -12.59
CA LEU A 162 32.30 -16.88 -11.84
C LEU A 162 31.75 -15.66 -12.60
N ALA A 163 32.56 -15.04 -13.44
CA ALA A 163 32.18 -13.90 -14.27
C ALA A 163 31.15 -14.26 -15.36
N LYS A 164 30.96 -15.55 -15.65
CA LYS A 164 29.90 -15.99 -16.57
C LYS A 164 28.53 -15.82 -15.89
N PRO A 165 27.53 -15.23 -16.58
CA PRO A 165 26.19 -15.08 -16.02
C PRO A 165 25.60 -16.45 -15.69
N LYS A 166 24.97 -16.57 -14.52
CA LYS A 166 24.27 -17.80 -14.13
C LYS A 166 23.11 -18.02 -15.11
N LYS A 167 23.11 -19.16 -15.81
CA LYS A 167 21.95 -19.59 -16.59
C LYS A 167 20.84 -19.97 -15.61
N GLU A 168 19.72 -19.28 -15.66
CA GLU A 168 18.56 -19.65 -14.86
C GLU A 168 18.05 -21.02 -15.32
N PRO A 169 17.78 -21.97 -14.39
CA PRO A 169 17.17 -23.24 -14.76
C PRO A 169 15.80 -22.98 -15.38
N LYS A 170 15.52 -23.59 -16.53
CA LYS A 170 14.19 -23.51 -17.16
C LYS A 170 13.18 -24.13 -16.19
N GLN A 171 12.24 -23.33 -15.70
CA GLN A 171 11.18 -23.84 -14.83
C GLN A 171 10.34 -24.87 -15.60
N PRO A 172 10.06 -26.05 -15.02
CA PRO A 172 9.18 -27.02 -15.65
C PRO A 172 7.79 -26.40 -15.81
N LYS A 173 7.21 -26.53 -17.01
CA LYS A 173 5.84 -26.08 -17.26
C LYS A 173 4.90 -26.96 -16.44
N LEU A 174 4.31 -26.41 -15.38
CA LEU A 174 3.28 -27.10 -14.62
C LEU A 174 2.05 -27.32 -15.51
N PRO A 175 1.44 -28.52 -15.51
CA PRO A 175 0.18 -28.75 -16.22
C PRO A 175 -0.90 -27.89 -15.59
N VAL A 176 -1.41 -26.90 -16.34
CA VAL A 176 -2.46 -26.00 -15.85
C VAL A 176 -3.82 -26.65 -16.12
N ASN A 177 -4.36 -27.37 -15.15
CA ASN A 177 -5.77 -27.75 -15.17
C ASN A 177 -6.63 -26.51 -14.88
N LYS A 178 -7.02 -25.79 -15.94
CA LYS A 178 -7.97 -24.67 -15.83
C LYS A 178 -9.37 -25.25 -15.61
N MET A 179 -10.01 -24.91 -14.50
CA MET A 179 -11.44 -25.20 -14.30
C MET A 179 -12.28 -24.46 -15.35
N LYS A 180 -13.29 -25.14 -15.91
CA LYS A 180 -14.23 -24.54 -16.87
C LYS A 180 -14.98 -23.38 -16.23
N LEU A 181 -15.21 -22.31 -16.99
CA LEU A 181 -15.81 -21.07 -16.49
C LEU A 181 -17.21 -21.28 -15.89
N GLU A 182 -18.01 -22.22 -16.43
CA GLU A 182 -19.35 -22.50 -15.92
C GLU A 182 -19.36 -23.06 -14.48
N SER A 183 -18.27 -23.73 -14.07
CA SER A 183 -18.14 -24.35 -12.74
C SER A 183 -17.75 -23.36 -11.63
N MET A 184 -17.44 -22.12 -12.00
CA MET A 184 -16.92 -21.08 -11.11
C MET A 184 -18.04 -20.12 -10.71
N SER A 185 -18.90 -20.54 -9.77
CA SER A 185 -20.02 -19.73 -9.23
C SER A 185 -19.58 -18.33 -8.77
N ARG A 186 -18.32 -18.22 -8.30
CA ARG A 186 -17.68 -16.97 -7.88
C ARG A 186 -17.61 -15.89 -8.97
N PHE A 187 -17.48 -16.24 -10.26
CA PHE A 187 -17.45 -15.23 -11.32
C PHE A 187 -18.78 -14.50 -11.46
N LYS A 188 -19.92 -15.18 -11.25
CA LYS A 188 -21.25 -14.54 -11.26
C LYS A 188 -21.38 -13.51 -10.14
N GLU A 189 -20.85 -13.81 -8.96
CA GLU A 189 -20.83 -12.89 -7.81
C GLU A 189 -19.91 -11.68 -8.03
N LEU A 190 -18.76 -11.89 -8.70
CA LEU A 190 -17.81 -10.83 -9.03
C LEU A 190 -18.34 -9.89 -10.13
N ALA A 191 -19.15 -10.44 -11.06
CA ALA A 191 -19.78 -9.70 -12.15
C ALA A 191 -20.92 -8.78 -11.67
N LEU A 192 -21.43 -8.95 -10.45
CA LEU A 192 -22.43 -8.03 -9.88
C LEU A 192 -21.84 -6.61 -9.74
N PRO A 193 -22.58 -5.56 -10.11
CA PRO A 193 -22.12 -4.19 -9.98
C PRO A 193 -21.83 -3.85 -8.51
N LYS A 194 -20.78 -3.05 -8.29
CA LYS A 194 -20.38 -2.63 -6.95
C LYS A 194 -21.34 -1.55 -6.44
N THR A 195 -22.30 -1.93 -5.62
CA THR A 195 -23.20 -0.98 -4.94
C THR A 195 -22.51 -0.40 -3.71
N TYR A 196 -22.44 0.93 -3.64
CA TYR A 196 -22.00 1.64 -2.44
C TYR A 196 -23.24 1.98 -1.62
N GLU A 197 -23.31 1.50 -0.38
CA GLU A 197 -24.29 2.02 0.58
C GLU A 197 -23.81 3.41 0.99
N GLU A 198 -24.43 4.44 0.43
CA GLU A 198 -24.20 5.82 0.88
C GLU A 198 -24.72 5.95 2.30
N SER A 199 -23.81 6.10 3.25
CA SER A 199 -24.17 6.51 4.60
C SER A 199 -24.84 7.88 4.50
N MET A 200 -26.03 8.05 5.06
CA MET A 200 -26.65 9.37 5.19
C MET A 200 -25.60 10.30 5.82
N LYS A 201 -25.17 11.31 5.06
CA LYS A 201 -24.27 12.34 5.57
C LYS A 201 -25.12 13.14 6.54
N GLU A 202 -24.73 13.13 7.81
CA GLU A 202 -25.35 14.02 8.79
C GLU A 202 -25.23 15.47 8.29
N PRO A 203 -26.27 16.29 8.45
CA PRO A 203 -26.20 17.69 8.08
C PRO A 203 -25.04 18.35 8.83
N TRP A 204 -24.29 19.22 8.14
CA TRP A 204 -23.16 19.89 8.74
C TRP A 204 -23.63 20.71 9.95
N ALA A 205 -23.08 20.40 11.12
CA ALA A 205 -23.36 21.08 12.37
C ALA A 205 -22.06 21.56 13.02
N LEU A 206 -22.08 22.79 13.55
CA LEU A 206 -20.94 23.33 14.26
C LEU A 206 -20.78 22.57 15.58
N THR A 207 -19.68 21.82 15.73
CA THR A 207 -19.37 21.16 17.00
C THR A 207 -19.20 22.21 18.12
N PRO A 208 -19.53 21.88 19.39
CA PRO A 208 -19.32 22.78 20.51
C PRO A 208 -17.88 23.28 20.63
N ALA A 209 -16.91 22.43 20.28
CA ALA A 209 -15.49 22.78 20.28
C ALA A 209 -15.17 23.85 19.22
N MET A 210 -15.76 23.76 18.02
CA MET A 210 -15.58 24.77 16.98
C MET A 210 -16.26 26.10 17.32
N LYS A 211 -17.39 26.07 18.06
CA LYS A 211 -18.12 27.29 18.45
C LYS A 211 -17.29 28.20 19.36
N ASN A 212 -16.50 27.60 20.25
CA ASN A 212 -15.70 28.32 21.25
C ASN A 212 -14.20 28.32 20.91
N TYR A 213 -13.83 28.01 19.66
CA TYR A 213 -12.43 27.90 19.27
C TYR A 213 -11.80 29.27 19.07
N GLU A 214 -10.76 29.57 19.85
CA GLU A 214 -9.92 30.74 19.64
C GLU A 214 -8.69 30.36 18.80
N PRO A 215 -8.47 31.00 17.64
CA PRO A 215 -7.36 30.66 16.77
C PRO A 215 -6.01 31.04 17.41
N THR A 216 -5.06 30.11 17.34
CA THR A 216 -3.69 30.32 17.80
C THR A 216 -3.01 31.44 17.01
N GLU A 217 -1.99 32.06 17.61
CA GLU A 217 -1.22 33.13 16.94
C GLU A 217 -0.62 32.67 15.61
N ASN A 218 -0.22 31.40 15.50
CA ASN A 218 0.30 30.85 14.26
C ASN A 218 -0.77 30.80 13.16
N ILE A 219 -2.00 30.44 13.50
CA ILE A 219 -3.12 30.46 12.55
C ILE A 219 -3.41 31.90 12.10
N LYS A 220 -3.35 32.87 13.03
CA LYS A 220 -3.49 34.29 12.69
C LYS A 220 -2.37 34.77 11.74
N LYS A 221 -1.13 34.33 11.95
CA LYS A 221 0.02 34.61 11.07
C LYS A 221 -0.14 33.98 9.68
N MET A 222 -0.55 32.72 9.62
CA MET A 222 -0.79 32.01 8.35
C MET A 222 -1.97 32.58 7.56
N ALA A 223 -2.95 33.18 8.24
CA ALA A 223 -4.09 33.82 7.58
C ALA A 223 -3.74 35.18 6.95
N GLN A 224 -2.57 35.76 7.25
CA GLN A 224 -2.12 36.98 6.59
C GLN A 224 -1.73 36.71 5.14
N PRO A 225 -2.06 37.59 4.19
CA PRO A 225 -1.68 37.43 2.80
C PRO A 225 -0.14 37.51 2.66
N ILE A 226 0.42 36.60 1.87
CA ILE A 226 1.85 36.65 1.54
C ILE A 226 2.04 37.70 0.45
N ILE A 227 2.76 38.78 0.77
CA ILE A 227 3.17 39.78 -0.22
C ILE A 227 4.45 39.26 -0.88
N HIS A 228 4.38 38.94 -2.16
CA HIS A 228 5.55 38.54 -2.95
C HIS A 228 6.25 39.80 -3.48
N ASP A 229 7.59 39.80 -3.45
CA ASP A 229 8.38 40.87 -4.05
C ASP A 229 8.48 40.65 -5.57
N ASP A 230 7.67 41.38 -6.33
CA ASP A 230 7.58 41.26 -7.79
C ASP A 230 8.86 41.73 -8.50
N SER A 231 9.78 42.39 -7.79
CA SER A 231 11.07 42.87 -8.29
C SER A 231 11.96 41.73 -8.82
N ALA A 232 11.81 40.51 -8.29
CA ALA A 232 12.56 39.33 -8.72
C ALA A 232 11.96 38.65 -9.98
N LEU A 233 10.70 38.94 -10.32
CA LEU A 233 10.04 38.40 -11.51
C LEU A 233 10.45 39.15 -12.78
N ILE A 234 10.83 40.41 -12.66
CA ILE A 234 11.27 41.26 -13.77
C ILE A 234 12.79 41.14 -13.90
N GLN A 235 13.26 40.03 -14.46
CA GLN A 235 14.63 39.96 -14.95
C GLN A 235 14.74 40.89 -16.16
N SER A 236 15.65 41.87 -16.11
CA SER A 236 15.91 42.74 -17.24
C SER A 236 16.51 41.91 -18.39
N PHE A 237 15.90 41.98 -19.57
CA PHE A 237 16.44 41.35 -20.77
C PHE A 237 17.51 42.25 -21.41
N PRO A 238 18.61 41.69 -21.92
CA PRO A 238 18.91 40.26 -22.07
C PRO A 238 19.43 39.61 -20.78
N ILE A 239 19.02 38.35 -20.55
CA ILE A 239 19.51 37.53 -19.43
C ILE A 239 21.04 37.37 -19.60
N PRO A 240 21.87 37.76 -18.62
CA PRO A 240 23.31 37.63 -18.73
C PRO A 240 23.70 36.16 -18.84
N ILE A 241 24.31 35.80 -19.97
CA ILE A 241 24.83 34.45 -20.20
C ILE A 241 26.16 34.32 -19.46
N ASN A 242 26.40 33.17 -18.84
CA ASN A 242 27.69 32.90 -18.19
C ASN A 242 28.84 32.99 -19.22
N PRO A 243 29.90 33.81 -18.98
CA PRO A 243 31.00 33.99 -19.94
C PRO A 243 31.71 32.68 -20.29
N THR A 244 31.75 31.73 -19.36
CA THR A 244 32.33 30.40 -19.61
C THR A 244 31.59 29.64 -20.71
N ALA A 245 30.27 29.80 -20.82
CA ALA A 245 29.47 29.16 -21.86
C ALA A 245 29.78 29.72 -23.26
N LEU A 246 30.06 31.03 -23.37
CA LEU A 246 30.48 31.67 -24.63
C LEU A 246 31.85 31.17 -25.10
N THR A 247 32.76 30.91 -24.16
CA THR A 247 34.14 30.48 -24.46
C THR A 247 34.33 28.96 -24.51
N TYR A 248 33.28 28.17 -24.24
CA TYR A 248 33.40 26.73 -24.05
C TYR A 248 33.75 26.01 -25.36
N LYS A 249 34.83 25.21 -25.33
CA LYS A 249 35.24 24.33 -26.43
C LYS A 249 34.76 22.91 -26.15
N ALA A 250 33.88 22.39 -27.00
CA ALA A 250 33.31 21.04 -26.85
C ALA A 250 34.39 19.95 -26.93
N THR A 251 34.31 18.99 -26.01
CA THR A 251 35.21 17.82 -25.97
C THR A 251 34.97 16.89 -27.17
N LYS A 252 35.97 16.08 -27.53
CA LYS A 252 35.88 15.11 -28.64
C LYS A 252 34.64 14.21 -28.53
N ARG A 253 34.38 13.67 -27.33
CA ARG A 253 33.21 12.84 -27.05
C ARG A 253 31.88 13.56 -27.28
N ILE A 254 31.78 14.85 -26.91
CA ILE A 254 30.56 15.63 -27.15
C ILE A 254 30.33 15.79 -28.66
N LYS A 255 31.40 16.01 -29.43
CA LYS A 255 31.32 16.08 -30.90
C LYS A 255 30.88 14.74 -31.51
N GLU A 256 31.40 13.62 -31.02
CA GLU A 256 31.01 12.27 -31.47
C GLU A 256 29.54 11.94 -31.13
N ILE A 257 29.05 12.38 -29.98
CA ILE A 257 27.63 12.19 -29.62
C ILE A 257 26.71 13.11 -30.43
N ALA A 258 27.19 14.31 -30.77
CA ALA A 258 26.43 15.27 -31.57
C ALA A 258 26.31 14.83 -33.04
N THR A 259 27.24 14.03 -33.56
CA THR A 259 27.09 13.44 -34.89
C THR A 259 25.98 12.38 -34.88
N PRO A 260 24.99 12.47 -35.78
CA PRO A 260 23.92 11.49 -35.84
C PRO A 260 24.49 10.12 -36.19
N ARG A 261 24.04 9.09 -35.47
CA ARG A 261 24.44 7.72 -35.74
C ARG A 261 23.91 7.31 -37.11
N GLU A 262 24.81 6.98 -38.04
CA GLU A 262 24.45 6.38 -39.31
C GLU A 262 23.70 5.07 -39.04
N LYS A 263 22.37 5.08 -39.21
CA LYS A 263 21.60 3.85 -39.27
C LYS A 263 22.01 3.19 -40.58
N GLY A 264 22.62 2.01 -40.50
CA GLY A 264 22.81 1.17 -41.69
C GLY A 264 21.48 1.03 -42.43
N VAL A 265 21.55 0.83 -43.75
CA VAL A 265 20.42 0.66 -44.68
C VAL A 265 19.59 -0.57 -44.29
N GLY A 266 18.90 -0.48 -43.16
CA GLY A 266 17.75 -1.29 -42.85
C GLY A 266 16.59 -0.68 -43.61
N GLU A 267 15.91 -1.53 -44.37
CA GLU A 267 14.68 -1.28 -45.10
C GLU A 267 13.85 -0.21 -44.39
N SER A 268 13.78 0.98 -44.99
CA SER A 268 13.04 2.09 -44.43
C SER A 268 11.60 1.64 -44.21
N ASP A 269 11.04 1.91 -43.02
CA ASP A 269 9.60 1.70 -42.73
C ASP A 269 8.66 2.42 -43.72
N LEU A 270 9.23 3.27 -44.60
CA LEU A 270 8.61 3.80 -45.80
C LEU A 270 8.46 2.70 -46.85
N LYS A 271 7.40 1.91 -46.72
CA LYS A 271 6.90 1.05 -47.79
C LYS A 271 6.66 1.92 -49.03
N GLU A 272 7.13 1.49 -50.21
CA GLU A 272 7.05 2.23 -51.49
C GLU A 272 5.64 2.76 -51.80
N ASN A 273 4.59 2.14 -51.25
CA ASN A 273 3.24 2.62 -51.34
C ASN A 273 2.53 2.52 -49.97
N PRO A 274 2.33 3.64 -49.25
CA PRO A 274 1.79 3.63 -47.88
C PRO A 274 0.35 3.13 -47.78
N PHE A 275 -0.38 3.12 -48.91
CA PHE A 275 -1.75 2.60 -49.00
C PHE A 275 -1.83 1.14 -49.48
N SER A 276 -0.70 0.46 -49.68
CA SER A 276 -0.68 -0.94 -50.11
C SER A 276 -1.13 -1.89 -48.99
N ILE A 277 -2.37 -2.36 -49.10
CA ILE A 277 -2.95 -3.37 -48.21
C ILE A 277 -2.36 -4.73 -48.58
N SER A 278 -1.95 -5.51 -47.58
CA SER A 278 -1.44 -6.87 -47.83
C SER A 278 -2.52 -7.79 -48.41
N PRO A 279 -2.18 -8.74 -49.30
CA PRO A 279 -3.17 -9.65 -49.88
C PRO A 279 -3.88 -10.52 -48.83
N ASN A 280 -3.26 -10.77 -47.67
CA ASN A 280 -3.88 -11.48 -46.56
C ASN A 280 -4.92 -10.62 -45.82
N ALA A 281 -4.71 -9.30 -45.74
CA ALA A 281 -5.70 -8.40 -45.15
C ALA A 281 -6.97 -8.33 -46.00
N LEU A 282 -6.86 -8.40 -47.33
CA LEU A 282 -8.02 -8.47 -48.24
C LEU A 282 -8.81 -9.79 -48.11
N LYS A 283 -8.15 -10.88 -47.73
CA LYS A 283 -8.76 -12.21 -47.54
C LYS A 283 -9.32 -12.44 -46.13
N ALA A 284 -9.05 -11.53 -45.19
CA ALA A 284 -9.45 -11.69 -43.81
C ALA A 284 -10.98 -11.58 -43.66
N ARG A 285 -11.61 -12.62 -43.09
CA ARG A 285 -13.04 -12.60 -42.75
C ARG A 285 -13.23 -12.05 -41.34
N THR A 286 -14.14 -11.10 -41.17
CA THR A 286 -14.48 -10.52 -39.86
C THR A 286 -15.14 -11.56 -38.96
N THR A 287 -14.79 -11.55 -37.66
CA THR A 287 -15.43 -12.42 -36.66
C THR A 287 -16.88 -12.01 -36.41
N ALA A 288 -17.72 -12.95 -35.94
CA ALA A 288 -19.14 -12.68 -35.64
C ALA A 288 -19.32 -11.48 -34.70
N ARG A 289 -18.51 -11.39 -33.64
CA ARG A 289 -18.51 -10.26 -32.70
C ARG A 289 -18.24 -8.90 -33.36
N ILE A 290 -17.36 -8.85 -34.36
CA ILE A 290 -17.07 -7.60 -35.06
C ILE A 290 -18.28 -7.18 -35.91
N LYS A 291 -19.02 -8.14 -36.47
CA LYS A 291 -20.27 -7.86 -37.18
C LYS A 291 -21.34 -7.30 -36.23
N GLU A 292 -21.53 -7.94 -35.07
CA GLU A 292 -22.47 -7.47 -34.03
C GLU A 292 -22.13 -6.06 -33.53
N LEU A 293 -20.84 -5.74 -33.37
CA LEU A 293 -20.42 -4.40 -32.96
C LEU A 293 -20.54 -3.35 -34.06
N ALA A 294 -20.52 -3.77 -35.32
CA ALA A 294 -20.69 -2.90 -36.48
C ALA A 294 -22.17 -2.63 -36.79
N GLU A 295 -23.10 -3.40 -36.23
CA GLU A 295 -24.52 -3.12 -36.33
C GLU A 295 -24.84 -1.78 -35.62
N PRO A 296 -25.50 -0.84 -36.31
CA PRO A 296 -25.82 0.46 -35.76
C PRO A 296 -26.77 0.28 -34.58
N LYS A 297 -26.40 0.84 -33.43
CA LYS A 297 -27.24 0.80 -32.24
C LYS A 297 -28.31 1.88 -32.34
N GLU A 298 -29.57 1.48 -32.48
CA GLU A 298 -30.70 2.41 -32.39
C GLU A 298 -30.74 3.01 -30.98
N TYR A 299 -30.67 4.34 -30.90
CA TYR A 299 -30.80 5.08 -29.65
C TYR A 299 -32.02 5.98 -29.73
N GLU A 300 -32.98 5.75 -28.84
CA GLU A 300 -34.11 6.66 -28.67
C GLU A 300 -33.61 7.94 -27.99
N ASN A 301 -33.61 9.04 -28.73
CA ASN A 301 -33.22 10.36 -28.23
C ASN A 301 -34.30 10.95 -27.32
N ALA A 302 -34.43 10.41 -26.10
CA ALA A 302 -35.35 10.94 -25.08
C ALA A 302 -34.98 12.36 -24.59
N HIS A 303 -33.80 12.87 -24.97
CA HIS A 303 -33.29 14.17 -24.55
C HIS A 303 -33.71 15.33 -25.45
N ILE A 304 -34.19 15.05 -26.66
CA ILE A 304 -34.68 16.10 -27.57
C ILE A 304 -36.18 16.21 -27.33
N ARG A 305 -36.62 17.32 -26.73
CA ARG A 305 -38.04 17.64 -26.65
C ARG A 305 -38.57 17.77 -28.08
N GLU A 306 -39.76 17.22 -28.35
CA GLU A 306 -40.41 17.26 -29.67
C GLU A 306 -40.49 18.69 -30.24
N ASN A 307 -40.60 19.71 -29.38
CA ASN A 307 -40.50 21.11 -29.75
C ASN A 307 -39.44 21.83 -28.88
N PRO A 308 -38.26 22.15 -29.44
CA PRO A 308 -37.17 22.84 -28.72
C PRO A 308 -37.55 24.21 -28.18
N PHE A 309 -38.54 24.86 -28.80
CA PHE A 309 -38.99 26.22 -28.48
C PHE A 309 -40.25 26.25 -27.59
N ALA A 310 -40.77 25.09 -27.20
CA ALA A 310 -41.92 25.03 -26.30
C ALA A 310 -41.52 25.50 -24.88
N ILE A 311 -42.01 26.68 -24.51
CA ILE A 311 -41.90 27.24 -23.17
C ILE A 311 -42.87 26.49 -22.25
N SER A 312 -42.44 26.13 -21.04
CA SER A 312 -43.33 25.44 -20.11
C SER A 312 -44.48 26.36 -19.67
N PRO A 313 -45.70 25.84 -19.46
CA PRO A 313 -46.85 26.64 -19.03
C PRO A 313 -46.62 27.28 -17.65
N ALA A 314 -45.74 26.70 -16.83
CA ALA A 314 -45.32 27.27 -15.56
C ALA A 314 -44.48 28.54 -15.75
N ALA A 315 -43.59 28.57 -16.75
CA ALA A 315 -42.81 29.76 -17.07
C ALA A 315 -43.68 30.92 -17.59
N LEU A 316 -44.72 30.62 -18.38
CA LEU A 316 -45.70 31.63 -18.83
C LEU A 316 -46.52 32.22 -17.68
N LYS A 317 -46.79 31.44 -16.63
CA LYS A 317 -47.57 31.87 -15.45
C LYS A 317 -46.70 32.51 -14.36
N ALA A 318 -45.37 32.42 -14.47
CA ALA A 318 -44.47 32.92 -13.45
C ALA A 318 -44.45 34.46 -13.43
N LYS A 319 -44.71 35.04 -12.26
CA LYS A 319 -44.56 36.48 -12.02
C LYS A 319 -43.21 36.72 -11.32
N ALA A 320 -42.50 37.76 -11.74
CA ALA A 320 -41.23 38.13 -11.12
C ALA A 320 -41.43 38.55 -9.65
N SER A 321 -40.49 38.18 -8.79
CA SER A 321 -40.52 38.61 -7.38
C SER A 321 -40.20 40.11 -7.27
N PRO A 322 -40.71 40.82 -6.25
CA PRO A 322 -40.50 42.25 -6.10
C PRO A 322 -39.02 42.64 -6.10
N ARG A 323 -38.15 41.81 -5.50
CA ARG A 323 -36.69 42.00 -5.50
C ARG A 323 -36.06 41.91 -6.89
N ILE A 324 -36.55 41.01 -7.74
CA ILE A 324 -36.05 40.90 -9.13
C ILE A 324 -36.46 42.14 -9.93
N ILE A 325 -37.67 42.65 -9.70
CA ILE A 325 -38.16 43.89 -10.31
C ILE A 325 -37.30 45.08 -9.88
N GLU A 326 -36.93 45.17 -8.60
CA GLU A 326 -36.04 46.22 -8.07
C GLU A 326 -34.64 46.15 -8.68
N LEU A 327 -34.06 44.95 -8.78
CA LEU A 327 -32.73 44.74 -9.37
C LEU A 327 -32.71 44.98 -10.89
N ALA A 328 -33.84 44.77 -11.57
CA ALA A 328 -33.98 45.00 -13.00
C ALA A 328 -34.09 46.49 -13.36
N LYS A 329 -34.29 47.38 -12.38
CA LYS A 329 -34.22 48.83 -12.62
C LYS A 329 -32.76 49.22 -12.91
N PRO A 330 -32.47 49.95 -14.00
CA PRO A 330 -31.13 50.42 -14.28
C PRO A 330 -30.66 51.36 -13.17
N LYS A 331 -29.39 51.26 -12.78
CA LYS A 331 -28.79 52.20 -11.82
C LYS A 331 -28.71 53.58 -12.48
N GLY A 332 -29.68 54.45 -12.23
CA GLY A 332 -29.69 55.83 -12.72
C GLY A 332 -31.05 56.43 -13.08
N SER A 333 -32.15 55.68 -13.05
CA SER A 333 -33.51 56.24 -13.25
C SER A 333 -34.20 56.45 -11.89
N SER A 334 -33.97 57.61 -11.28
CA SER A 334 -34.82 58.19 -10.22
C SER A 334 -35.75 59.23 -10.82
#